data_AF-A0A962TKM6-F1
#
_entry.id   AF-A0A962TKM6-F1
#
_cell.length_a   1.000
_cell.length_b   1.000
_cell.length_c   1.000
_cell.angle_alpha   90.00
_cell.angle_beta   90.00
_cell.angle_gamma   90.00
#
_symmetry.space_group_name_H-M   'P 1'
#
loop_
_entity.id
_entity.type
_entity.pdbx_description
1 polymer ?
#
loop_
_entity_poly.entity_id
_entity_poly.type
_entity_poly.pdbx_seq_one_letter_code
_entity_poly.pdbx_strand_id
1 'polypeptide(L)'
;MELKPLIIALSTAFGVTILSSTACAKSTANSVEFIGMPAPSSANEKADIYTTAQVKIVYRNGGTRIYDLKYHQLMATTNIINGQVVGGLFDSDENPLNDRDGQMASDAPDGSS
;
A
#
# COMPACT_ATOMS: atom_id res chain seq x y z
N MET A 1 -26.91 31.21 -66.68
CA MET A 1 -26.53 30.75 -65.33
C MET A 1 -27.23 29.42 -65.12
N GLU A 2 -26.49 28.34 -65.31
CA GLU A 2 -26.97 26.97 -65.44
C GLU A 2 -27.30 26.39 -64.05
N LEU A 3 -28.56 25.99 -63.82
CA LEU A 3 -28.99 25.20 -62.67
C LEU A 3 -28.92 23.71 -63.06
N LYS A 4 -28.09 22.93 -62.36
CA LYS A 4 -28.01 21.47 -62.52
C LYS A 4 -28.74 20.76 -61.36
N PRO A 5 -29.65 19.81 -61.65
CA PRO A 5 -30.19 18.89 -60.67
C PRO A 5 -29.40 17.56 -60.62
N LEU A 6 -29.73 16.72 -59.64
CA LEU A 6 -29.36 15.29 -59.47
C LEU A 6 -27.95 15.09 -58.84
N ILE A 7 -27.72 14.27 -57.81
CA ILE A 7 -28.06 12.85 -57.66
C ILE A 7 -28.04 12.46 -56.16
N ILE A 8 -29.07 11.73 -55.72
CA ILE A 8 -29.04 10.92 -54.49
C ILE A 8 -28.29 9.62 -54.81
N ALA A 9 -27.25 9.29 -54.04
CA ALA A 9 -26.66 7.95 -54.04
C ALA A 9 -26.35 7.50 -52.60
N LEU A 10 -27.09 6.48 -52.18
CA LEU A 10 -26.99 5.70 -50.97
C LEU A 10 -25.71 4.84 -51.00
N SER A 11 -24.88 4.89 -49.96
CA SER A 11 -23.91 3.82 -49.66
C SER A 11 -23.54 3.80 -48.18
N THR A 12 -24.22 2.88 -47.49
CA THR A 12 -23.73 2.01 -46.42
C THR A 12 -22.26 2.18 -46.04
N ALA A 13 -22.00 2.79 -44.89
CA ALA A 13 -20.85 2.43 -44.07
C ALA A 13 -21.40 1.88 -42.75
N PHE A 14 -21.38 0.56 -42.69
CA PHE A 14 -21.69 -0.30 -41.56
C PHE A 14 -21.02 0.24 -40.30
N GLY A 15 -21.82 0.40 -39.24
CA GLY A 15 -21.33 0.76 -37.93
C GLY A 15 -20.30 -0.25 -37.47
N VAL A 16 -19.07 0.23 -37.24
CA VAL A 16 -18.19 -0.38 -36.26
C VAL A 16 -18.01 0.65 -35.18
N THR A 17 -18.99 0.73 -34.28
CA THR A 17 -18.76 1.23 -32.94
C THR A 17 -17.77 0.26 -32.32
N ILE A 18 -16.47 0.54 -32.48
CA ILE A 18 -15.43 -0.14 -31.72
C ILE A 18 -15.62 0.32 -30.28
N LEU A 19 -16.58 -0.28 -29.57
CA LEU A 19 -16.52 -0.41 -28.12
C LEU A 19 -15.39 -1.39 -27.81
N SER A 20 -14.15 -1.00 -28.17
CA SER A 20 -12.98 -1.46 -27.45
C SER A 20 -13.06 -0.79 -26.09
N SER A 21 -13.98 -1.29 -25.27
CA SER A 21 -13.68 -1.40 -23.87
C SER A 21 -12.43 -2.26 -23.86
N THR A 22 -11.26 -1.61 -23.81
CA THR A 22 -10.14 -2.21 -23.12
C THR A 22 -10.70 -2.44 -21.74
N ALA A 23 -11.24 -3.65 -21.52
CA ALA A 23 -11.47 -4.17 -20.20
C ALA A 23 -10.17 -3.84 -19.49
N CYS A 24 -10.24 -2.89 -18.55
CA CYS A 24 -9.11 -2.46 -17.76
C CYS A 24 -8.81 -3.63 -16.83
N ALA A 25 -8.27 -4.70 -17.42
CA ALA A 25 -7.80 -5.85 -16.73
C ALA A 25 -6.70 -5.30 -15.82
N LYS A 26 -6.99 -5.30 -14.52
CA LYS A 26 -6.07 -4.80 -13.49
C LYS A 26 -4.71 -5.42 -13.78
N SER A 27 -3.74 -4.58 -14.15
CA SER A 27 -2.46 -5.08 -14.65
C SER A 27 -1.83 -5.93 -13.56
N THR A 28 -1.63 -7.21 -13.84
CA THR A 28 -1.05 -8.15 -12.89
C THR A 28 0.42 -7.80 -12.69
N ALA A 29 0.87 -7.75 -11.43
CA ALA A 29 2.27 -7.55 -11.12
C ALA A 29 3.11 -8.68 -11.74
N ASN A 30 4.22 -8.31 -12.37
CA ASN A 30 5.23 -9.22 -12.89
C ASN A 30 6.42 -9.33 -11.93
N SER A 31 6.91 -8.19 -11.44
CA SER A 31 7.95 -8.13 -10.41
C SER A 31 7.72 -6.96 -9.46
N VAL A 32 8.27 -7.10 -8.26
CA VAL A 32 8.21 -6.11 -7.18
C VAL A 32 9.64 -5.91 -6.68
N GLU A 33 10.10 -4.66 -6.65
CA GLU A 33 11.43 -4.27 -6.21
C GLU A 33 11.31 -3.28 -5.05
N PHE A 34 12.02 -3.57 -3.95
CA PHE A 34 12.10 -2.69 -2.80
C PHE A 34 13.21 -1.65 -3.02
N ILE A 35 12.85 -0.38 -2.84
CA ILE A 35 13.77 0.75 -2.88
C ILE A 35 13.91 1.23 -1.43
N GLY A 36 15.06 0.94 -0.83
CA GLY A 36 15.33 1.28 0.57
C GLY A 36 15.39 2.79 0.85
N MET A 37 15.63 3.10 2.12
CA MET A 37 15.83 4.47 2.60
C MET A 37 17.20 4.59 3.30
N PRO A 38 17.76 5.80 3.43
CA PRO A 38 18.91 6.05 4.28
C PRO A 38 18.62 5.70 5.74
N ALA A 39 19.68 5.36 6.49
CA ALA A 39 19.56 5.18 7.93
C ALA A 39 19.19 6.51 8.64
N PRO A 40 18.39 6.46 9.72
CA PRO A 40 18.08 7.63 10.53
C PRO A 40 19.34 8.36 11.01
N SER A 41 19.41 9.66 10.75
CA SER A 41 20.58 10.50 10.99
C SER A 41 20.42 11.42 12.20
N SER A 42 19.19 11.81 12.53
CA SER A 42 18.89 12.71 13.66
C SER A 42 18.26 11.97 14.85
N ALA A 43 18.29 12.59 16.03
CA ALA A 43 17.60 12.04 17.20
C ALA A 43 16.08 11.93 16.97
N ASN A 44 15.48 12.91 16.29
CA ASN A 44 14.07 12.89 15.94
C ASN A 44 13.74 11.73 15.01
N GLU A 45 14.53 11.51 13.97
CA GLU A 45 14.36 10.35 13.07
C GLU A 45 14.53 9.03 13.81
N LYS A 46 15.47 8.93 14.75
CA LYS A 46 15.68 7.71 15.55
C LYS A 46 14.55 7.44 16.55
N ALA A 47 13.82 8.47 16.97
CA ALA A 47 12.74 8.37 17.93
C ALA A 47 11.35 8.25 17.27
N ASP A 48 11.27 8.37 15.94
CA ASP A 48 10.02 8.33 15.20
C ASP A 48 9.86 7.02 14.43
N ILE A 49 8.63 6.59 14.24
CA ILE A 49 8.31 5.42 13.44
C ILE A 49 7.94 5.91 12.03
N TYR A 50 8.93 5.94 11.14
CA TYR A 50 8.77 6.49 9.80
C TYR A 50 9.42 5.62 8.71
N THR A 51 9.03 5.86 7.47
CA THR A 51 9.74 5.33 6.31
C THR A 51 9.66 6.31 5.13
N THR A 52 10.75 6.40 4.38
CA THR A 52 10.79 7.04 3.05
C THR A 52 11.11 6.03 1.95
N ALA A 53 11.09 4.73 2.29
CA ALA A 53 11.30 3.66 1.34
C ALA A 53 10.15 3.61 0.34
N GLN A 54 10.43 3.06 -0.83
CA GLN A 54 9.48 2.94 -1.93
C GLN A 54 9.42 1.50 -2.42
N VAL A 55 8.37 1.18 -3.17
CA VAL A 55 8.27 -0.07 -3.92
C VAL A 55 8.01 0.23 -5.38
N LYS A 56 8.75 -0.43 -6.26
CA LYS A 56 8.56 -0.39 -7.70
C LYS A 56 7.89 -1.68 -8.16
N ILE A 57 6.76 -1.55 -8.84
CA ILE A 57 6.01 -2.66 -9.41
C ILE A 57 6.13 -2.57 -10.92
N VAL A 58 6.69 -3.62 -11.53
CA VAL A 58 6.66 -3.82 -12.98
C VAL A 58 5.49 -4.77 -13.27
N TYR A 59 4.61 -4.37 -14.17
CA TYR A 59 3.42 -5.10 -14.53
C TYR A 59 3.62 -5.92 -15.82
N ARG A 60 2.84 -6.99 -15.98
CA ARG A 60 2.93 -7.87 -17.18
C ARG A 60 2.61 -7.16 -18.49
N ASN A 61 1.89 -6.04 -18.45
CA ASN A 61 1.62 -5.19 -19.62
C ASN A 61 2.78 -4.22 -19.96
N GLY A 62 3.93 -4.34 -19.29
CA GLY A 62 5.09 -3.47 -19.46
C GLY A 62 5.02 -2.16 -18.68
N GLY A 63 3.90 -1.86 -18.03
CA GLY A 63 3.78 -0.68 -17.17
C GLY A 63 4.66 -0.77 -15.93
N THR A 64 5.16 0.37 -15.46
CA THR A 64 5.88 0.47 -14.18
C THR A 64 5.23 1.53 -13.32
N ARG A 65 5.08 1.25 -12.01
CA ARG A 65 4.64 2.25 -11.02
C ARG A 65 5.51 2.17 -9.78
N ILE A 66 5.78 3.32 -9.21
CA ILE A 66 6.49 3.47 -7.93
C ILE A 66 5.47 3.97 -6.91
N TYR A 67 5.52 3.39 -5.71
CA TYR A 67 4.66 3.75 -4.59
C TYR A 67 5.52 4.03 -3.36
N ASP A 68 5.20 5.10 -2.65
CA ASP A 68 5.76 5.34 -1.32
C ASP A 68 5.23 4.29 -0.35
N LEU A 69 6.13 3.69 0.42
CA LEU A 69 5.73 2.88 1.56
C LEU A 69 5.30 3.80 2.69
N LYS A 70 4.35 3.31 3.47
CA LYS A 70 3.85 4.02 4.65
C LYS A 70 3.82 3.05 5.81
N TYR A 71 4.20 3.56 6.98
CA TYR A 71 3.98 2.83 8.20
C TYR A 71 2.48 2.74 8.47
N HIS A 72 1.97 1.52 8.59
CA HIS A 72 0.59 1.24 8.96
C HIS A 72 0.61 0.44 10.26
N GLN A 73 0.24 1.10 11.35
CA GLN A 73 0.20 0.46 12.66
C GLN A 73 -0.94 -0.56 12.72
N LEU A 74 -0.59 -1.81 13.02
CA LEU A 74 -1.57 -2.89 13.22
C LEU A 74 -2.01 -3.01 14.68
N MET A 75 -1.08 -2.76 15.60
CA MET A 75 -1.30 -2.74 17.04
C MET A 75 -0.29 -1.80 17.69
N ALA A 76 -0.67 -1.18 18.81
CA ALA A 76 0.23 -0.45 19.69
C ALA A 76 0.45 -1.24 20.98
N THR A 77 1.61 -1.05 21.60
CA THR A 77 1.83 -1.40 23.00
C THR A 77 0.70 -0.85 23.85
N THR A 78 0.26 -1.60 24.87
CA THR A 78 -0.93 -1.34 25.71
C THR A 78 -2.28 -1.60 25.06
N ASN A 79 -2.37 -1.85 23.75
CA ASN A 79 -3.63 -2.32 23.15
C ASN A 79 -4.04 -3.66 23.77
N ILE A 80 -5.35 -3.86 23.93
CA ILE A 80 -5.90 -5.13 24.41
C ILE A 80 -6.47 -5.89 23.22
N ILE A 81 -5.94 -7.08 22.96
CA ILE A 81 -6.41 -7.98 21.90
C ILE A 81 -6.77 -9.30 22.56
N ASN A 82 -8.04 -9.73 22.42
CA ASN A 82 -8.55 -10.96 23.04
C ASN A 82 -8.28 -11.06 24.56
N GLY A 83 -8.29 -9.92 25.26
CA GLY A 83 -8.02 -9.86 26.70
C GLY A 83 -6.54 -9.83 27.09
N GLN A 84 -5.62 -9.85 26.13
CA GLN A 84 -4.18 -9.76 26.37
C GLN A 84 -3.64 -8.38 26.00
N VAL A 85 -2.75 -7.84 26.84
CA VAL A 85 -2.07 -6.57 26.59
C VAL A 85 -0.89 -6.77 25.65
N VAL A 86 -0.89 -6.04 24.52
CA VAL A 86 0.22 -6.03 23.56
C VAL A 86 1.47 -5.46 24.22
N GLY A 87 2.57 -6.22 24.15
CA GLY A 87 3.82 -5.91 24.84
C GLY A 87 3.75 -6.10 26.36
N GLY A 88 2.68 -6.71 26.88
CA GLY A 88 2.51 -6.97 28.31
C GLY A 88 3.65 -7.81 28.89
N LEU A 89 4.12 -7.43 30.07
CA LEU A 89 5.17 -8.15 30.78
C LEU A 89 4.55 -9.16 31.76
N PHE A 90 5.17 -10.34 31.84
CA PHE A 90 4.71 -11.45 32.67
C PHE A 90 5.87 -12.04 33.48
N ASP A 91 5.57 -12.61 34.65
CA ASP A 91 6.52 -13.37 35.44
C ASP A 91 6.72 -14.81 34.90
N SER A 92 7.50 -15.62 35.62
CA SER A 92 7.76 -17.02 35.25
C SER A 92 6.53 -17.93 35.34
N ASP A 93 5.47 -17.49 36.02
CA ASP A 93 4.22 -18.22 36.23
C ASP A 93 3.10 -17.69 35.32
N GLU A 94 3.44 -16.88 34.30
CA GLU A 94 2.52 -16.23 33.35
C GLU A 94 1.55 -15.22 33.99
N ASN A 95 1.84 -14.70 35.19
CA ASN A 95 1.04 -13.63 35.77
C ASN A 95 1.48 -12.26 35.23
N PRO A 96 0.53 -11.36 34.91
CA PRO A 96 0.84 -9.99 34.55
C PRO A 96 1.67 -9.26 35.60
N LEU A 97 2.78 -8.66 35.20
CA LEU A 97 3.50 -7.72 36.04
C LEU A 97 2.74 -6.40 36.08
N ASN A 98 2.41 -5.93 37.28
CA ASN A 98 1.66 -4.69 37.48
C ASN A 98 2.48 -3.66 38.26
N ASP A 99 2.33 -2.39 37.94
CA ASP A 99 2.79 -1.27 38.75
C ASP A 99 1.59 -0.49 39.33
N ARG A 100 1.81 0.76 39.77
CA ARG A 100 0.74 1.60 40.35
C ARG A 100 -0.34 2.00 39.34
N ASP A 101 -0.03 1.94 38.04
CA ASP A 101 -0.84 2.40 36.93
C ASP A 101 -1.50 1.24 36.15
N GLY A 102 -1.10 -0.01 36.44
CA GLY A 102 -1.73 -1.23 35.91
C GLY A 102 -0.72 -2.24 35.37
N GLN A 103 -1.16 -3.09 34.42
CA GLN A 103 -0.26 -4.05 33.77
C GLN A 103 0.82 -3.31 32.98
N MET A 104 2.08 -3.62 33.29
CA MET A 104 3.24 -3.08 32.61
C MET A 104 3.32 -3.64 31.18
N ALA A 105 3.71 -2.80 30.24
CA ALA A 105 3.98 -3.18 28.86
C ALA A 105 5.23 -2.45 28.33
N SER A 106 5.93 -3.06 27.38
CA SER A 106 7.12 -2.48 26.77
C SER A 106 7.06 -2.54 25.25
N ASP A 107 7.44 -1.45 24.59
CA ASP A 107 7.72 -1.36 23.15
C ASP A 107 9.21 -1.48 22.83
N ALA A 108 10.05 -1.76 23.84
CA ALA A 108 11.48 -1.85 23.67
C ALA A 108 11.80 -3.03 22.72
N PRO A 109 12.55 -2.79 21.62
CA PRO A 109 13.03 -3.89 20.79
C PRO A 109 13.93 -4.77 21.66
N ASP A 110 13.69 -6.07 21.66
CA ASP A 110 14.44 -7.06 22.45
C ASP A 110 15.89 -7.28 21.97
N GLY A 111 16.45 -6.30 21.25
CA GLY A 111 17.83 -6.27 20.79
C GLY A 111 18.15 -7.26 19.67
N SER A 112 17.14 -7.94 19.10
CA SER A 112 17.32 -8.94 18.03
C SER A 112 16.87 -8.49 16.62
N SER A 113 16.49 -7.22 16.45
CA SER A 113 16.01 -6.65 15.17
C SER A 113 17.11 -6.03 14.31
#